data_AF-T2I9R6-F1
#
_entry.id   AF-T2I9R6-F1
#
_cell.length_a   1.000
_cell.length_b   1.000
_cell.length_c   1.000
_cell.angle_alpha   90.00
_cell.angle_beta   90.00
_cell.angle_gamma   90.00
#
_symmetry.space_group_name_H-M   'P 1'
#
loop_
_entity.id
_entity.type
_entity.pdbx_description
1 polymer ?
#
loop_
_entity_poly.entity_id
_entity_poly.type
_entity_poly.pdbx_seq_one_letter_code
_entity_poly.pdbx_strand_id
1 'polypeptide(L)'
;MPKTVKLDPINEKVDILTNDNLLSGLLAKDLNVWKECDGRGMCSTCHVFITDGMESLSPVNRREIRTMEVITTAGKCSRLACQARFIGDGVVVEVPSGMYVNEIDNIEDLIGSRAKDNILHPITGALLVEKDKLVTRTMITQLKDTQVEVAEYMAKVQDA
;
A
#
# COMPACT_ATOMS: atom_id res chain seq x y z
N MET A 1 25.28 8.69 -0.72
CA MET A 1 25.28 7.55 -1.67
C MET A 1 23.86 7.03 -1.73
N PRO A 2 23.34 6.77 -2.94
CA PRO A 2 22.05 6.09 -3.10
C PRO A 2 22.16 4.66 -2.56
N LYS A 3 21.04 4.18 -2.02
CA LYS A 3 20.83 2.87 -1.42
C LYS A 3 19.79 2.14 -2.22
N THR A 4 20.00 0.85 -2.46
CA THR A 4 19.09 0.07 -3.29
C THR A 4 18.11 -0.72 -2.44
N VAL A 5 16.83 -0.59 -2.77
CA VAL A 5 15.70 -1.29 -2.16
C VAL A 5 15.07 -2.21 -3.20
N LYS A 6 14.79 -3.46 -2.82
CA LYS A 6 14.09 -4.40 -3.69
C LYS A 6 12.62 -4.49 -3.29
N LEU A 7 11.73 -4.50 -4.27
CA LEU A 7 10.28 -4.62 -4.09
C LEU A 7 9.82 -6.00 -4.57
N ASP A 8 9.31 -6.83 -3.68
CA ASP A 8 8.82 -8.18 -3.97
C ASP A 8 7.29 -8.26 -3.79
N PRO A 9 6.56 -8.93 -4.69
CA PRO A 9 7.04 -9.85 -5.73
C PRO A 9 7.32 -9.22 -7.11
N ILE A 10 7.18 -7.91 -7.30
CA ILE A 10 7.39 -7.27 -8.62
C ILE A 10 8.84 -7.29 -9.11
N ASN A 11 9.78 -7.67 -8.23
CA ASN A 11 11.21 -7.78 -8.52
C ASN A 11 11.82 -6.47 -9.06
N GLU A 12 11.29 -5.34 -8.59
CA GLU A 12 11.80 -4.02 -8.93
C GLU A 12 12.84 -3.53 -7.93
N LYS A 13 13.66 -2.58 -8.38
CA LYS A 13 14.67 -1.91 -7.57
C LYS A 13 14.47 -0.40 -7.58
N VAL A 14 14.59 0.21 -6.41
CA VAL A 14 14.51 1.66 -6.22
C VAL A 14 15.79 2.14 -5.56
N ASP A 15 16.33 3.23 -6.09
CA ASP A 15 17.45 3.93 -5.46
C ASP A 15 16.92 5.08 -4.59
N ILE A 16 17.33 5.09 -3.33
CA ILE A 16 16.88 6.04 -2.31
C ILE A 16 18.09 6.63 -1.58
N LEU A 17 18.00 7.87 -1.10
CA LEU A 17 19.11 8.47 -0.36
C LEU A 17 19.12 8.00 1.11
N THR A 18 20.29 8.07 1.75
CA THR A 18 20.38 7.89 3.21
C THR A 18 19.42 8.85 3.92
N ASN A 19 18.72 8.37 4.94
CA ASN A 19 17.70 9.06 5.73
C ASN A 19 16.37 9.37 5.04
N ASP A 20 16.22 9.11 3.74
CA ASP A 20 14.90 9.11 3.12
C ASP A 20 14.03 8.01 3.71
N ASN A 21 12.72 8.22 3.69
CA ASN A 21 11.77 7.23 4.17
C ASN A 21 11.38 6.26 3.04
N LEU A 22 10.97 5.06 3.44
CA LEU A 22 10.54 4.01 2.53
C LEU A 22 9.34 4.41 1.67
N LEU A 23 8.41 5.20 2.20
CA LEU A 23 7.25 5.68 1.45
C LEU A 23 7.67 6.49 0.21
N SER A 24 8.67 7.36 0.32
CA SER A 24 9.20 8.12 -0.82
C SER A 24 9.74 7.20 -1.92
N GLY A 25 10.38 6.09 -1.54
CA GLY A 25 10.83 5.07 -2.47
C GLY A 25 9.71 4.36 -3.22
N LEU A 26 8.68 3.96 -2.48
CA LEU A 26 7.52 3.29 -3.06
C LEU A 26 6.79 4.22 -4.04
N LEU A 27 6.59 5.49 -3.65
CA LEU A 27 5.96 6.49 -4.50
C LEU A 27 6.78 6.85 -5.75
N ALA A 28 8.11 6.77 -5.69
CA ALA A 28 8.98 7.01 -6.85
C ALA A 28 8.87 5.92 -7.94
N LYS A 29 8.20 4.81 -7.64
CA LYS A 29 7.88 3.73 -8.58
C LYS A 29 6.40 3.69 -8.98
N ASP A 30 5.69 4.81 -8.79
CA ASP A 30 4.28 4.93 -9.09
C ASP A 30 3.43 3.83 -8.41
N LEU A 31 3.91 3.32 -7.27
CA LEU A 31 3.12 2.41 -6.45
C LEU A 31 1.99 3.19 -5.80
N ASN A 32 0.79 2.62 -5.84
CA ASN A 32 -0.42 3.24 -5.31
C ASN A 32 -0.49 3.08 -3.78
N VAL A 33 0.50 3.66 -3.08
CA VAL A 33 0.56 3.66 -1.62
C VAL A 33 -0.20 4.84 -1.08
N TRP A 34 -1.27 4.56 -0.35
CA TRP A 34 -2.10 5.58 0.28
C TRP A 34 -1.32 6.31 1.40
N LYS A 35 -1.40 7.64 1.40
CA LYS A 35 -0.69 8.54 2.32
C LYS A 35 -1.63 9.46 3.09
N GLU A 36 -2.73 8.93 3.60
CA GLU A 36 -3.83 9.70 4.22
C GLU A 36 -3.39 10.69 5.32
N CYS A 37 -2.34 10.36 6.08
CA CYS A 37 -1.79 11.24 7.11
C CYS A 37 -0.56 12.04 6.68
N ASP A 38 -0.22 12.08 5.39
CA ASP A 38 1.00 12.70 4.84
C ASP A 38 2.30 12.21 5.50
N GLY A 39 2.33 10.94 5.89
CA GLY A 39 3.51 10.36 6.54
C GLY A 39 3.73 10.79 8.00
N ARG A 40 2.67 11.24 8.69
CA ARG A 40 2.71 11.55 10.13
C ARG A 40 2.73 10.32 11.05
N GLY A 41 2.52 9.12 10.49
CA GLY A 41 2.47 7.85 11.22
C GLY A 41 1.21 7.73 12.07
N MET A 42 0.03 7.98 11.48
CA MET A 42 -1.26 7.97 12.20
C MET A 42 -2.35 7.12 11.52
N CYS A 43 -2.25 6.82 10.22
CA CYS A 43 -3.36 6.27 9.43
C CYS A 43 -3.19 4.80 8.98
N SER A 44 -2.06 4.15 9.32
CA SER A 44 -1.68 2.78 8.88
C SER A 44 -1.69 2.46 7.38
N THR A 45 -2.14 3.37 6.50
CA THR A 45 -2.30 3.12 5.05
C THR A 45 -1.00 2.89 4.27
N CYS A 46 0.17 3.14 4.89
CA CYS A 46 1.49 2.88 4.33
C CYS A 46 2.19 1.68 5.01
N HIS A 47 1.41 0.79 5.64
CA HIS A 47 1.91 -0.42 6.28
C HIS A 47 2.46 -1.38 5.23
N VAL A 48 3.68 -1.87 5.46
CA VAL A 48 4.41 -2.79 4.59
C VAL A 48 5.12 -3.86 5.43
N PHE A 49 5.54 -4.94 4.77
CA PHE A 49 6.36 -5.98 5.39
C PHE A 49 7.79 -5.91 4.85
N ILE A 50 8.77 -6.02 5.75
CA ILE A 50 10.19 -6.06 5.41
C ILE A 50 10.63 -7.52 5.50
N THR A 51 10.94 -8.13 4.35
CA THR A 51 11.33 -9.54 4.29
C THR A 51 12.82 -9.74 4.51
N ASP A 52 13.64 -8.71 4.24
CA ASP A 52 15.09 -8.72 4.46
C ASP A 52 15.64 -7.31 4.67
N GLY A 53 16.79 -7.19 5.35
CA GLY A 53 17.46 -5.91 5.61
C GLY A 53 16.75 -5.01 6.65
N MET A 54 16.06 -5.60 7.62
CA MET A 54 15.34 -4.87 8.67
C MET A 54 16.28 -3.97 9.51
N GLU A 55 17.51 -4.43 9.73
CA GLU A 55 18.61 -3.73 10.40
C GLU A 55 19.15 -2.53 9.62
N SER A 56 18.91 -2.48 8.31
CA SER A 56 19.27 -1.36 7.44
C SER A 56 18.25 -0.21 7.49
N LEU A 57 17.23 -0.32 8.35
CA LEU A 57 16.23 0.72 8.60
C LEU A 57 16.42 1.36 9.98
N SER A 58 15.96 2.61 10.11
CA SER A 58 15.92 3.31 11.39
C SER A 58 15.09 2.53 12.41
N PRO A 59 15.43 2.62 13.71
CA PRO A 59 14.63 2.03 14.77
C PRO A 59 13.17 2.48 14.71
N VAL A 60 12.27 1.59 15.12
CA VAL A 60 10.84 1.89 15.22
C VAL A 60 10.64 3.01 16.23
N ASN A 61 9.89 4.05 15.85
CA ASN A 61 9.64 5.19 16.74
C ASN A 61 8.32 5.05 17.51
N ARG A 62 8.11 5.89 18.54
CA ARG A 62 6.91 5.81 19.40
C ARG A 62 5.58 5.97 18.65
N ARG A 63 5.54 6.79 17.59
CA ARG A 63 4.30 6.96 16.81
C ARG A 63 4.02 5.71 15.98
N GLU A 64 5.06 5.20 15.34
CA GLU A 64 5.00 3.95 14.59
C GLU A 64 4.48 2.80 15.46
N ILE A 65 5.00 2.64 16.68
CA ILE A 65 4.52 1.61 17.64
C ILE A 65 3.01 1.75 17.89
N ARG A 66 2.54 2.94 18.27
CA ARG A 66 1.11 3.17 18.58
C ARG A 66 0.19 2.85 17.41
N THR A 67 0.59 3.22 16.20
CA THR A 67 -0.21 2.93 15.00
C THR A 67 -0.12 1.45 14.62
N MET A 68 0.99 0.76 14.87
CA MET A 68 1.09 -0.68 14.63
C MET A 68 0.27 -1.51 15.63
N GLU A 69 0.11 -1.05 16.88
CA GLU A 69 -0.69 -1.73 17.91
C GLU A 69 -2.17 -1.91 17.51
N VAL A 70 -2.70 -1.04 16.65
CA VAL A 70 -4.08 -1.11 16.18
C VAL A 70 -4.26 -1.92 14.88
N ILE A 71 -3.16 -2.40 14.27
CA ILE A 71 -3.19 -3.19 13.04
C ILE A 71 -3.17 -4.67 13.41
N THR A 72 -4.28 -5.36 13.19
CA THR A 72 -4.43 -6.79 13.54
C THR A 72 -3.48 -7.72 12.76
N THR A 73 -3.05 -7.30 11.57
CA THR A 73 -2.12 -8.04 10.71
C THR A 73 -0.65 -7.67 10.95
N ALA A 74 -0.35 -6.74 11.87
CA ALA A 74 1.03 -6.34 12.14
C ALA A 74 1.80 -7.48 12.82
N GLY A 75 3.00 -7.73 12.31
CA GLY A 75 3.94 -8.72 12.83
C GLY A 75 5.32 -8.12 13.06
N LYS A 76 6.30 -8.97 13.38
CA LYS A 76 7.69 -8.54 13.65
C LYS A 76 8.36 -7.87 12.45
N CYS A 77 7.93 -8.23 11.24
CA CYS A 77 8.45 -7.69 9.98
C CYS A 77 7.67 -6.45 9.52
N SER A 78 6.66 -6.00 10.26
CA SER A 78 5.83 -4.87 9.86
C SER A 78 6.51 -3.54 10.13
N ARG A 79 6.38 -2.62 9.18
CA ARG A 79 6.80 -1.22 9.30
C ARG A 79 5.77 -0.30 8.69
N LEU A 80 5.74 0.94 9.17
CA LEU A 80 5.10 2.03 8.44
C LEU A 80 6.14 2.63 7.49
N ALA A 81 5.91 2.53 6.18
CA ALA A 81 6.86 3.00 5.18
C ALA A 81 7.23 4.48 5.37
N CYS A 82 6.29 5.31 5.86
CA CYS A 82 6.57 6.73 6.14
C CYS A 82 7.51 6.98 7.33
N GLN A 83 7.61 6.03 8.27
CA GLN A 83 8.45 6.13 9.47
C GLN A 83 9.77 5.38 9.35
N ALA A 84 9.84 4.38 8.47
CA ALA A 84 11.04 3.62 8.19
C ALA A 84 12.00 4.41 7.30
N ARG A 85 13.17 4.79 7.84
CA ARG A 85 14.21 5.51 7.10
C ARG A 85 15.40 4.63 6.79
N PHE A 86 16.04 4.82 5.64
CA PHE A 86 17.19 4.03 5.26
C PHE A 86 18.47 4.50 5.92
N ILE A 87 19.12 3.59 6.65
CA ILE A 87 20.45 3.79 7.24
C ILE A 87 21.51 2.93 6.54
N GLY A 88 21.13 1.74 6.06
CA GLY A 88 21.98 0.79 5.33
C GLY A 88 21.37 0.35 4.00
N ASP A 89 22.04 -0.59 3.33
CA ASP A 89 21.64 -1.15 2.03
C ASP A 89 20.94 -2.51 2.17
N GLY A 90 20.35 -3.00 1.08
CA GLY A 90 19.86 -4.38 1.00
C GLY A 90 18.49 -4.62 1.61
N VAL A 91 17.65 -3.58 1.72
CA VAL A 91 16.28 -3.73 2.22
C VAL A 91 15.41 -4.37 1.14
N VAL A 92 14.67 -5.42 1.51
CA VAL A 92 13.66 -6.05 0.66
C VAL A 92 12.29 -5.83 1.29
N VAL A 93 11.39 -5.26 0.50
CA VAL A 93 10.04 -4.88 0.93
C VAL A 93 9.05 -5.75 0.19
N GLU A 94 8.22 -6.46 0.96
CA GLU A 94 7.04 -7.10 0.45
C GLU A 94 5.91 -6.08 0.41
N VAL A 95 5.50 -5.72 -0.80
CA VAL A 95 4.36 -4.83 -1.00
C VAL A 95 3.11 -5.68 -1.28
N PRO A 96 1.96 -5.41 -0.63
CA PRO A 96 0.71 -6.14 -0.87
C PRO A 96 0.21 -6.05 -2.32
N SER A 97 -0.51 -7.07 -2.78
CA SER A 97 -1.02 -7.22 -4.16
C SER A 97 -1.85 -6.04 -4.68
N GLY A 98 -2.42 -5.20 -3.80
CA GLY A 98 -3.16 -3.99 -4.18
C GLY A 98 -2.32 -2.73 -4.40
N MET A 99 -1.04 -2.70 -4.01
CA MET A 99 -0.18 -1.50 -4.13
C MET A 99 0.56 -1.39 -5.47
N TYR A 100 0.57 -2.46 -6.28
CA TYR A 100 1.24 -2.53 -7.59
C TYR A 100 0.32 -2.31 -8.79
N VAL A 101 -0.95 -1.96 -8.53
CA VAL A 101 -1.89 -1.72 -9.62
C VAL A 101 -1.48 -0.40 -10.26
N ASN A 102 -0.61 -0.49 -11.26
CA ASN A 102 -0.44 0.57 -12.27
C ASN A 102 -1.83 1.02 -12.67
N GLU A 103 -2.08 2.32 -12.47
CA GLU A 103 -3.20 3.10 -12.99
C GLU A 103 -4.10 2.29 -13.91
N ILE A 104 -5.17 1.75 -13.34
CA ILE A 104 -6.39 1.63 -14.13
C ILE A 104 -7.18 2.88 -13.77
N ASP A 105 -6.70 3.99 -14.31
CA ASP A 105 -7.30 5.33 -14.16
C ASP A 105 -8.75 5.37 -14.66
N ASN A 106 -9.22 4.31 -15.32
CA ASN A 106 -10.63 4.02 -15.41
C ASN A 106 -10.87 2.55 -15.09
N ILE A 107 -11.45 2.25 -13.92
CA ILE A 107 -12.02 0.93 -13.62
C ILE A 107 -12.89 0.44 -14.81
N GLU A 108 -13.49 1.35 -15.59
CA GLU A 108 -14.25 1.04 -16.81
C GLU A 108 -13.44 0.36 -17.92
N ASP A 109 -12.13 0.56 -18.00
CA ASP A 109 -11.25 -0.08 -18.98
C ASP A 109 -11.02 -1.56 -18.68
N LEU A 110 -11.34 -2.01 -17.46
CA LEU A 110 -11.34 -3.43 -17.13
C LEU A 110 -12.55 -4.16 -17.75
N ILE A 111 -13.62 -3.47 -18.14
CA ILE A 111 -14.85 -4.09 -18.65
C ILE A 111 -14.53 -4.89 -19.91
N GLY A 112 -14.74 -6.22 -19.84
CA GLY A 112 -14.47 -7.15 -20.95
C GLY A 112 -13.06 -7.74 -20.98
N SER A 113 -12.16 -7.31 -20.09
CA SER A 113 -10.86 -7.95 -19.87
C SER A 113 -10.96 -9.09 -18.84
N ARG A 114 -10.00 -10.02 -18.88
CA ARG A 114 -9.81 -11.01 -17.82
C ARG A 114 -8.93 -10.43 -16.72
N ALA A 115 -9.36 -10.58 -15.47
CA ALA A 115 -8.61 -10.12 -14.32
C ALA A 115 -7.25 -10.84 -14.24
N LYS A 116 -6.15 -10.09 -14.28
CA LYS A 116 -4.80 -10.67 -14.18
C LYS A 116 -4.52 -11.26 -12.79
N ASP A 117 -5.14 -10.67 -11.77
CA ASP A 117 -5.06 -11.06 -10.36
C ASP A 117 -6.41 -10.90 -9.67
N ASN A 118 -6.51 -11.39 -8.43
CA ASN A 118 -7.70 -11.24 -7.61
C ASN A 118 -7.97 -9.76 -7.32
N ILE A 119 -9.15 -9.27 -7.74
CA ILE A 119 -9.61 -7.92 -7.42
C ILE A 119 -10.38 -7.99 -6.11
N LEU A 120 -9.88 -7.27 -5.11
CA LEU A 120 -10.48 -7.20 -3.78
C LEU A 120 -11.25 -5.88 -3.60
N HIS A 121 -12.29 -5.95 -2.78
CA HIS A 121 -13.00 -4.78 -2.33
C HIS A 121 -12.05 -3.93 -1.46
N PRO A 122 -11.85 -2.63 -1.77
CA PRO A 122 -10.81 -1.81 -1.13
C PRO A 122 -11.00 -1.61 0.38
N ILE A 123 -12.20 -1.88 0.89
CA ILE A 123 -12.60 -1.62 2.28
C ILE A 123 -12.81 -2.90 3.08
N THR A 124 -13.59 -3.85 2.56
CA THR A 124 -13.89 -5.11 3.25
C THR A 124 -12.85 -6.19 2.98
N GLY A 125 -11.99 -6.02 1.96
CA GLY A 125 -11.07 -7.05 1.49
C GLY A 125 -11.78 -8.24 0.82
N ALA A 126 -13.10 -8.17 0.59
CA ALA A 126 -13.86 -9.23 -0.04
C ALA A 126 -13.41 -9.46 -1.49
N LEU A 127 -13.33 -10.72 -1.92
CA LEU A 127 -12.99 -11.05 -3.30
C LEU A 127 -14.13 -10.68 -4.24
N LEU A 128 -13.88 -9.73 -5.14
CA LEU A 128 -14.88 -9.23 -6.08
C LEU A 128 -14.75 -9.88 -7.46
N VAL A 129 -13.50 -10.07 -7.91
CA VAL A 129 -13.23 -10.78 -9.15
C VAL A 129 -12.06 -11.73 -8.91
N GLU A 130 -12.31 -13.02 -9.09
CA GLU A 130 -11.24 -14.02 -9.12
C GLU A 130 -10.33 -13.82 -10.33
N LYS A 131 -9.06 -14.15 -10.15
CA LYS A 131 -8.09 -14.26 -11.23
C LYS A 131 -8.67 -15.05 -12.41
N ASP A 132 -8.38 -14.57 -13.62
CA ASP A 132 -8.83 -15.11 -14.91
C ASP A 132 -10.35 -15.00 -15.21
N LYS A 133 -11.16 -14.43 -14.32
CA LYS A 133 -12.58 -14.14 -14.59
C LYS A 133 -12.75 -12.87 -15.41
N LEU A 134 -13.84 -12.83 -16.18
CA LEU A 134 -14.21 -11.69 -17.00
C LEU A 134 -14.79 -10.59 -16.11
N VAL A 135 -14.21 -9.40 -16.19
CA VAL A 135 -14.68 -8.25 -15.43
C VAL A 135 -15.91 -7.66 -16.14
N THR A 136 -17.03 -7.59 -15.43
CA THR A 136 -18.29 -7.07 -15.96
C THR A 136 -18.57 -5.65 -15.45
N ARG A 137 -19.36 -4.89 -16.21
CA ARG A 137 -19.76 -3.53 -15.84
C ARG A 137 -20.49 -3.48 -14.49
N THR A 138 -21.30 -4.49 -14.18
CA THR A 138 -22.02 -4.61 -12.89
C THR A 138 -21.07 -4.73 -11.70
N MET A 139 -19.99 -5.53 -11.83
CA MET A 139 -18.98 -5.70 -10.77
C MET A 139 -18.22 -4.39 -10.50
N ILE A 140 -18.03 -3.58 -11.53
CA ILE A 140 -17.35 -2.28 -11.46
C ILE A 140 -18.26 -1.20 -10.88
N THR A 141 -19.55 -1.20 -11.24
CA THR A 141 -20.54 -0.30 -10.65
C THR A 141 -20.64 -0.53 -9.13
N GLN A 142 -20.65 -1.79 -8.68
CA GLN A 142 -20.62 -2.12 -7.25
C GLN A 142 -19.37 -1.57 -6.55
N LEU A 143 -18.20 -1.62 -7.20
CA LEU A 143 -16.96 -1.03 -6.69
C LEU A 143 -17.02 0.49 -6.53
N LYS A 144 -17.58 1.20 -7.53
CA LYS A 144 -17.72 2.66 -7.51
C LYS A 144 -18.75 3.10 -6.48
N ASP A 145 -19.89 2.41 -6.39
CA ASP A 145 -20.96 2.76 -5.45
C ASP A 145 -20.47 2.64 -4.00
N THR A 146 -19.70 1.60 -3.67
CA THR A 146 -19.13 1.48 -2.32
C THR A 146 -17.99 2.49 -2.04
N GLN A 147 -17.25 2.93 -3.06
CA GLN A 147 -16.27 4.03 -2.88
C GLN A 147 -16.97 5.36 -2.56
N VAL A 148 -18.11 5.64 -3.19
CA VAL A 148 -18.90 6.86 -2.94
C VAL A 148 -19.54 6.84 -1.55
N GLU A 149 -20.15 5.73 -1.15
CA GLU A 149 -20.76 5.58 0.19
C GLU A 149 -19.74 5.78 1.31
N VAL A 150 -18.48 5.41 1.08
CA VAL A 150 -17.42 5.53 2.07
C VAL A 150 -16.79 6.92 2.09
N ALA A 151 -16.68 7.60 0.94
CA ALA A 151 -16.33 9.01 0.92
C ALA A 151 -17.37 9.84 1.69
N GLU A 152 -18.67 9.54 1.51
CA GLU A 152 -19.75 10.22 2.22
C GLU A 152 -19.78 9.90 3.73
N TYR A 153 -19.50 8.66 4.11
CA TYR A 153 -19.41 8.28 5.53
C TYR A 153 -18.22 8.95 6.22
N MET A 154 -17.05 9.00 5.57
CA MET A 154 -15.85 9.62 6.13
C MET A 154 -15.97 11.14 6.22
N ALA A 155 -16.62 11.79 5.25
CA ALA A 155 -16.93 13.22 5.31
C ALA A 155 -17.82 13.57 6.51
N LYS A 156 -18.80 12.72 6.85
CA LYS A 156 -19.66 12.92 8.03
C LYS A 156 -18.96 12.72 9.37
N VAL A 157 -17.88 11.93 9.41
CA VAL A 157 -17.09 11.69 10.63
C VAL A 157 -16.08 12.81 10.88
N GLN A 158 -15.70 13.59 9.86
CA GLN A 158 -14.79 14.74 10.00
C GLN A 158 -15.44 16.01 10.57
N ASP A 159 -16.77 16.14 10.48
CA ASP A 159 -17.54 17.30 10.95
C ASP A 159 -18.17 17.10 12.35
N ALA A 160 -17.82 16.03 13.07
CA ALA A 160 -18.39 15.67 14.39
C ALA A 160 -17.37 15.74 15.54
#